data_AF-G3MR43-F1
#
_entry.id   AF-G3MR43-F1
#
_cell.length_a   1.000
_cell.length_b   1.000
_cell.length_c   1.000
_cell.angle_alpha   90.00
_cell.angle_beta   90.00
_cell.angle_gamma   90.00
#
_symmetry.space_group_name_H-M   'P 1'
#
loop_
_entity.id
_entity.type
_entity.pdbx_description
1 polymer ?
#
loop_
_entity_poly.entity_id
_entity_poly.type
_entity_poly.pdbx_seq_one_letter_code
_entity_poly.pdbx_strand_id
1 'polypeptide(L)'
;MAHMAALRCVLRGRRVPTISCSCRYDSSVSGERSSDVKAEGSEDAMGKKKGGFAEAFLKFQDMVTRETVPEPPQRFSTLLRNSKWIDLGDPEGRIVIGRIFHIIEDDLYIDFGGKFHCVCRRPAKNSGGYIRGARVRLRLNDMEMSSRFLGAEKDLTLLEADATLLGLHRTGEKKPKPQVTADRMEATKPEAQP
;
A
#
# COMPACT_ATOMS: atom_id res chain seq x y z
N MET A 1 -44.94 37.63 -2.89
CA MET A 1 -43.55 37.31 -3.29
C MET A 1 -43.24 35.91 -2.81
N ALA A 2 -42.95 35.03 -3.75
CA ALA A 2 -42.82 33.60 -3.55
C ALA A 2 -41.39 33.19 -3.17
N HIS A 3 -41.29 31.97 -2.62
CA HIS A 3 -40.09 31.13 -2.49
C HIS A 3 -39.04 31.49 -1.43
N MET A 4 -38.99 30.68 -0.36
CA MET A 4 -37.72 30.29 0.27
C MET A 4 -37.73 28.76 0.39
N ALA A 5 -36.93 28.13 -0.47
CA ALA A 5 -36.81 26.69 -0.62
C ALA A 5 -35.90 26.08 0.46
N ALA A 6 -36.25 24.87 0.89
CA ALA A 6 -35.44 24.02 1.74
C ALA A 6 -34.26 23.42 0.95
N LEU A 7 -33.04 23.51 1.49
CA LEU A 7 -31.87 22.81 0.97
C LEU A 7 -31.48 21.69 1.94
N ARG A 8 -31.85 20.45 1.58
CA ARG A 8 -31.24 19.22 2.08
C ARG A 8 -30.00 18.93 1.23
N CYS A 9 -28.81 19.03 1.80
CA CYS A 9 -27.59 18.52 1.20
C CYS A 9 -27.24 17.17 1.86
N VAL A 10 -27.22 16.11 1.06
CA VAL A 10 -26.93 14.73 1.47
C VAL A 10 -25.42 14.50 1.37
N LEU A 11 -24.77 14.25 2.50
CA LEU A 11 -23.37 13.81 2.56
C LEU A 11 -23.25 12.38 2.00
N ARG A 12 -22.59 12.22 0.85
CA ARG A 12 -22.16 10.89 0.34
C ARG A 12 -20.66 10.71 0.63
N GLY A 13 -20.36 9.93 1.66
CA GLY A 13 -18.99 9.47 1.94
C GLY A 13 -18.54 8.46 0.88
N ARG A 14 -17.48 8.79 0.13
CA ARG A 14 -16.79 7.84 -0.76
C ARG A 14 -15.65 7.17 0.01
N ARG A 15 -15.69 5.84 0.11
CA ARG A 15 -14.59 5.02 0.60
C ARG A 15 -13.63 4.74 -0.56
N VAL A 16 -12.34 4.99 -0.36
CA VAL A 16 -11.26 4.66 -1.30
C VAL A 16 -10.59 3.35 -0.83
N PRO A 17 -10.43 2.32 -1.69
CA PRO A 17 -9.67 1.13 -1.33
C PRO A 17 -8.16 1.41 -1.46
N THR A 18 -7.38 0.92 -0.50
CA THR A 18 -5.93 0.97 -0.51
C THR A 18 -5.38 -0.30 -1.17
N ILE A 19 -4.52 -0.14 -2.17
CA ILE A 19 -3.85 -1.25 -2.86
C ILE A 19 -2.44 -1.38 -2.26
N SER A 20 -2.20 -2.44 -1.50
CA SER A 20 -0.86 -2.82 -1.05
C SER A 20 -0.21 -3.74 -2.09
N CYS A 21 0.84 -3.26 -2.74
CA CYS A 21 1.67 -4.09 -3.63
C CYS A 21 2.89 -4.58 -2.83
N SER A 22 3.07 -5.91 -2.77
CA SER A 22 4.27 -6.56 -2.25
C SER A 22 5.00 -7.21 -3.43
N CYS A 23 6.03 -6.54 -3.93
CA CYS A 23 6.91 -7.09 -4.95
C CYS A 23 7.95 -8.01 -4.28
N ARG A 24 7.84 -9.32 -4.54
CA ARG A 24 8.93 -10.28 -4.40
C ARG A 24 9.59 -10.42 -5.77
N TYR A 25 10.89 -10.17 -5.84
CA TYR A 25 11.73 -10.43 -7.01
C TYR A 25 12.14 -11.90 -6.95
N ASP A 26 11.75 -12.70 -7.95
CA ASP A 26 12.21 -14.08 -8.07
C ASP A 26 12.68 -14.34 -9.51
N SER A 27 13.89 -14.89 -9.63
CA SER A 27 14.66 -15.07 -10.85
C SER A 27 14.26 -16.35 -11.58
N SER A 28 14.10 -16.23 -12.90
CA SER A 28 13.71 -17.29 -13.84
C SER A 28 14.68 -18.48 -13.88
N VAL A 29 14.14 -19.69 -13.79
CA VAL A 29 14.73 -20.91 -14.39
C VAL A 29 13.69 -21.54 -15.31
N SER A 30 14.08 -21.68 -16.58
CA SER A 30 13.34 -22.29 -17.67
C SER A 30 13.27 -23.81 -17.48
N GLY A 31 12.05 -24.36 -17.51
CA GLY A 31 11.80 -25.79 -17.60
C GLY A 31 10.64 -26.02 -18.57
N GLU A 32 10.96 -26.45 -19.78
CA GLU A 32 9.98 -26.87 -20.78
C GLU A 32 9.29 -28.16 -20.34
N ARG A 33 7.96 -28.23 -20.46
CA ARG A 33 7.29 -29.52 -20.70
C ARG A 33 5.97 -29.35 -21.45
N SER A 34 5.99 -29.86 -22.67
CA SER A 34 4.84 -30.19 -23.52
C SER A 34 3.98 -31.27 -22.87
N SER A 35 2.65 -31.13 -22.95
CA SER A 35 1.78 -32.09 -23.65
C SER A 35 0.31 -31.71 -23.50
N ASP A 36 -0.34 -31.53 -24.65
CA ASP A 36 -1.76 -31.37 -24.87
C ASP A 36 -2.61 -32.48 -24.24
N VAL A 37 -3.72 -32.10 -23.60
CA VAL A 37 -4.91 -32.96 -23.46
C VAL A 37 -6.14 -32.13 -23.78
N LYS A 38 -6.70 -32.36 -24.97
CA LYS A 38 -8.05 -31.94 -25.34
C LYS A 38 -9.06 -32.66 -24.45
N ALA A 39 -9.89 -31.90 -23.74
CA ALA A 39 -11.19 -32.36 -23.26
C ALA A 39 -12.27 -31.52 -23.95
N GLU A 40 -12.89 -32.12 -24.95
CA GLU A 40 -14.08 -31.59 -25.62
C GLU A 40 -15.30 -31.90 -24.72
N GLY A 41 -16.16 -30.90 -24.47
CA GLY A 41 -17.33 -31.11 -23.61
C GLY A 41 -18.17 -29.88 -23.28
N SER A 42 -19.19 -29.68 -24.11
CA SER A 42 -20.49 -29.01 -23.88
C SER A 42 -20.52 -27.53 -23.50
N GLU A 43 -21.00 -26.75 -24.47
CA GLU A 43 -21.68 -25.48 -24.25
C GLU A 43 -23.04 -25.69 -23.54
N ASP A 44 -23.45 -24.66 -22.80
CA ASP A 44 -24.72 -24.42 -22.11
C ASP A 44 -25.04 -25.12 -20.77
N ALA A 45 -24.77 -24.37 -19.69
CA ALA A 45 -25.60 -24.35 -18.49
C ALA A 45 -25.63 -22.94 -17.89
N MET A 46 -26.45 -22.08 -18.50
CA MET A 46 -26.87 -20.80 -17.92
C MET A 46 -27.55 -21.07 -16.56
N GLY A 47 -26.90 -20.72 -15.45
CA GLY A 47 -27.58 -20.54 -14.15
C GLY A 47 -27.21 -21.45 -12.96
N LYS A 48 -26.21 -22.35 -13.04
CA LYS A 48 -25.72 -23.05 -11.83
C LYS A 48 -24.58 -22.27 -11.17
N LYS A 49 -24.81 -21.82 -9.93
CA LYS A 49 -23.78 -21.17 -9.09
C LYS A 49 -22.58 -22.11 -8.97
N LYS A 50 -21.46 -21.74 -9.59
CA LYS A 50 -20.20 -22.48 -9.50
C LYS A 50 -19.82 -22.57 -8.01
N GLY A 51 -19.34 -23.73 -7.56
CA GLY A 51 -18.92 -23.93 -6.17
C GLY A 51 -17.79 -22.98 -5.77
N GLY A 52 -17.61 -22.71 -4.46
CA GLY A 52 -16.69 -21.67 -3.97
C GLY A 52 -15.24 -21.84 -4.42
N PHE A 53 -14.76 -23.08 -4.57
CA PHE A 53 -13.41 -23.35 -5.08
C PHE A 53 -13.27 -23.04 -6.58
N ALA A 54 -14.29 -23.39 -7.39
CA ALA A 54 -14.30 -23.14 -8.82
C ALA A 54 -14.37 -21.62 -9.12
N GLU A 55 -15.12 -20.86 -8.31
CA GLU A 55 -15.16 -19.41 -8.45
C GLU A 55 -13.84 -18.74 -8.07
N ALA A 56 -13.17 -19.22 -7.02
CA ALA A 56 -11.85 -18.73 -6.62
C ALA A 56 -10.80 -19.03 -7.70
N PHE A 57 -10.78 -20.25 -8.25
CA PHE A 57 -9.85 -20.65 -9.30
C PHE A 57 -9.98 -19.78 -10.56
N LEU A 58 -11.21 -19.54 -11.03
CA LEU A 58 -11.45 -18.66 -12.17
C LEU A 58 -11.00 -17.22 -11.89
N LYS A 59 -11.25 -16.69 -10.68
CA LYS A 59 -10.76 -15.37 -10.26
C LYS A 59 -9.23 -15.27 -10.25
N PHE A 60 -8.53 -16.31 -9.79
CA PHE A 60 -7.07 -16.35 -9.82
C PHE A 60 -6.55 -16.40 -11.26
N GLN A 61 -7.18 -17.19 -12.13
CA GLN A 61 -6.81 -17.27 -13.54
C GLN A 61 -7.02 -15.93 -14.25
N ASP A 62 -8.12 -15.22 -13.95
CA ASP A 62 -8.37 -13.86 -14.45
C ASP A 62 -7.34 -12.84 -13.95
N MET A 63 -6.89 -12.93 -12.69
CA MET A 63 -5.84 -12.06 -12.15
C MET A 63 -4.49 -12.30 -12.82
N VAL A 64 -4.09 -13.58 -12.94
CA VAL A 64 -2.85 -13.97 -13.63
C VAL A 64 -2.90 -13.52 -15.10
N THR A 65 -4.03 -13.72 -15.77
CA THR A 65 -4.19 -13.31 -17.17
C THR A 65 -4.03 -11.79 -17.32
N ARG A 66 -4.62 -10.98 -16.43
CA ARG A 66 -4.46 -9.52 -16.43
C ARG A 66 -3.03 -9.06 -16.19
N GLU A 67 -2.24 -9.79 -15.39
CA GLU A 67 -0.83 -9.48 -15.16
C GLU A 67 0.06 -9.85 -16.37
N THR A 68 -0.37 -10.83 -17.18
CA THR A 68 0.39 -11.34 -18.34
C THR A 68 0.07 -10.67 -19.68
N VAL A 69 -1.04 -9.94 -19.81
CA VAL A 69 -1.34 -9.20 -21.04
C VAL A 69 -0.47 -7.94 -21.08
N PRO A 70 0.46 -7.81 -22.04
CA PRO A 70 1.21 -6.58 -22.19
C PRO A 70 0.23 -5.46 -22.56
N GLU A 71 0.07 -4.50 -21.65
CA GLU A 71 -0.66 -3.26 -21.91
C GLU A 71 -0.14 -2.64 -23.21
N PRO A 72 -1.03 -2.12 -24.08
CA PRO A 72 -0.60 -1.46 -25.31
C PRO A 72 0.35 -0.31 -24.99
N PRO A 73 1.35 -0.02 -25.85
CA PRO A 73 2.36 0.98 -25.57
C PRO A 73 1.71 2.35 -25.33
N GLN A 74 1.77 2.82 -24.08
CA GLN A 74 1.21 4.11 -23.69
C GLN A 74 2.21 5.23 -24.01
N ARG A 75 1.69 6.41 -24.37
CA ARG A 75 2.52 7.60 -24.56
C ARG A 75 3.09 8.06 -23.21
N PHE A 76 4.29 8.65 -23.23
CA PHE A 76 4.93 9.21 -22.03
C PHE A 76 4.01 10.18 -21.26
N SER A 77 3.26 11.01 -21.96
CA SER A 77 2.32 11.95 -21.34
C SER A 77 1.19 11.26 -20.56
N THR A 78 0.72 10.10 -21.02
CA THR A 78 -0.27 9.28 -20.32
C THR A 78 0.33 8.67 -19.06
N LEU A 79 1.53 8.11 -19.16
CA LEU A 79 2.25 7.53 -18.03
C LEU A 79 2.56 8.57 -16.96
N LEU A 80 3.04 9.76 -17.36
CA LEU A 80 3.36 10.84 -16.44
C LEU A 80 2.11 11.33 -15.70
N ARG A 81 1.00 11.55 -16.41
CA ARG A 81 -0.28 12.01 -15.82
C ARG A 81 -0.88 11.00 -14.85
N ASN A 82 -0.67 9.69 -15.07
CA ASN A 82 -1.17 8.62 -14.20
C ASN A 82 -0.12 8.14 -13.18
N SER A 83 1.00 8.87 -13.04
CA SER A 83 2.05 8.49 -12.10
C SER A 83 1.70 8.95 -10.69
N LYS A 84 2.05 8.12 -9.70
CA LYS A 84 1.83 8.44 -8.27
C LYS A 84 2.52 9.73 -7.83
N TRP A 85 3.57 10.13 -8.54
CA TRP A 85 4.28 11.39 -8.29
C TRP A 85 3.42 12.60 -8.65
N ILE A 86 2.80 12.59 -9.84
CA ILE A 86 1.88 13.65 -10.25
C ILE A 86 0.60 13.63 -9.40
N ASP A 87 0.11 12.44 -9.05
CA ASP A 87 -1.07 12.30 -8.17
C ASP A 87 -0.85 12.84 -6.75
N LEU A 88 0.40 12.87 -6.26
CA LEU A 88 0.74 13.37 -4.93
C LEU A 88 0.47 14.88 -4.80
N GLY A 89 0.68 15.62 -5.89
CA GLY A 89 0.57 17.08 -5.93
C GLY A 89 1.63 17.75 -5.07
N ASP A 90 1.22 18.72 -4.26
CA ASP A 90 2.10 19.41 -3.32
C ASP A 90 2.68 18.43 -2.27
N PRO A 91 4.01 18.29 -2.18
CA PRO A 91 4.66 17.36 -1.26
C PRO A 91 4.54 17.78 0.20
N GLU A 92 4.39 19.07 0.51
CA GLU A 92 4.50 19.54 1.88
C GLU A 92 3.40 18.92 2.77
N GLY A 93 3.82 18.26 3.84
CA GLY A 93 2.93 17.61 4.80
C GLY A 93 2.32 16.28 4.34
N ARG A 94 2.65 15.78 3.14
CA ARG A 94 2.17 14.48 2.67
C ARG A 94 2.88 13.34 3.39
N ILE A 95 2.12 12.29 3.69
CA ILE A 95 2.67 11.08 4.32
C ILE A 95 2.95 10.04 3.25
N VAL A 96 4.21 9.63 3.13
CA VAL A 96 4.67 8.60 2.20
C VAL A 96 5.32 7.44 2.93
N ILE A 97 5.52 6.33 2.21
CA ILE A 97 6.20 5.15 2.72
C ILE A 97 7.55 5.05 2.05
N GLY A 98 8.62 5.10 2.84
CA GLY A 98 9.99 4.91 2.39
C GLY A 98 10.57 3.57 2.79
N ARG A 99 11.74 3.24 2.24
CA ARG A 99 12.56 2.09 2.56
C ARG A 99 13.97 2.56 2.89
N ILE A 100 14.48 2.11 4.04
CA ILE A 100 15.88 2.39 4.43
C ILE A 100 16.80 1.58 3.51
N PHE A 101 17.74 2.22 2.82
CA PHE A 101 18.69 1.53 1.93
C PHE A 101 20.12 1.55 2.45
N HIS A 102 20.52 2.57 3.21
CA HIS A 102 21.79 2.64 3.93
C HIS A 102 21.61 3.20 5.34
N ILE A 103 22.49 2.77 6.24
CA ILE A 103 22.56 3.24 7.63
C ILE A 103 24.02 3.55 7.89
N ILE A 104 24.31 4.79 8.27
CA ILE A 104 25.63 5.25 8.67
C ILE A 104 25.49 5.75 10.10
N GLU A 105 26.05 5.02 11.05
CA GLU A 105 25.91 5.33 12.48
C GLU A 105 24.42 5.50 12.89
N ASP A 106 24.02 6.72 13.24
CA ASP A 106 22.66 7.08 13.61
C ASP A 106 21.84 7.68 12.46
N ASP A 107 22.43 7.93 11.30
CA ASP A 107 21.74 8.50 10.15
C ASP A 107 21.18 7.41 9.23
N LEU A 108 19.89 7.55 8.92
CA LEU A 108 19.11 6.62 8.10
C LEU A 108 18.88 7.23 6.72
N TYR A 109 19.43 6.59 5.70
CA TYR A 109 19.21 6.95 4.30
C TYR A 109 17.98 6.22 3.79
N ILE A 110 16.94 6.99 3.44
CA ILE A 110 15.60 6.46 3.15
C ILE A 110 15.15 6.92 1.78
N ASP A 111 14.84 5.94 0.93
CA ASP A 111 14.26 6.17 -0.39
C ASP A 111 12.73 5.98 -0.36
N PHE A 112 11.99 6.91 -0.94
CA PHE A 112 10.53 6.88 -1.06
C PHE A 112 10.04 6.94 -2.51
N GLY A 113 10.94 6.77 -3.48
CA GLY A 113 10.64 6.78 -4.91
C GLY A 113 10.65 8.17 -5.55
N GLY A 114 11.24 9.16 -4.86
CA GLY A 114 11.49 10.49 -5.42
C GLY A 114 12.82 10.57 -6.17
N LYS A 115 13.13 11.79 -6.65
CA LYS A 115 14.44 12.08 -7.28
C LYS A 115 15.59 11.97 -6.27
N PHE A 116 15.39 12.50 -5.07
CA PHE A 116 16.35 12.44 -3.98
C PHE A 116 15.81 11.64 -2.80
N HIS A 117 16.72 10.99 -2.08
CA HIS A 117 16.41 10.33 -0.82
C HIS A 117 16.40 11.35 0.32
N CYS A 118 15.85 10.97 1.47
CA CYS A 118 15.95 11.76 2.69
C CYS A 118 16.88 11.10 3.69
N VAL A 119 17.53 11.92 4.51
CA VAL A 119 18.38 11.48 5.61
C VAL A 119 17.68 11.85 6.91
N CYS A 120 17.37 10.85 7.74
CA CYS A 120 16.74 11.08 9.03
C CYS A 120 17.56 10.44 10.15
N ARG A 121 17.66 11.11 11.29
CA ARG A 121 18.27 10.52 12.48
C ARG A 121 17.42 9.37 13.03
N ARG A 122 18.10 8.35 13.56
CA ARG A 122 17.50 7.21 14.22
C ARG A 122 16.77 7.64 15.49
N PRO A 123 15.48 7.31 15.63
CA PRO A 123 14.75 7.61 16.85
C PRO A 123 15.31 6.82 18.03
N ALA A 124 15.47 7.48 19.18
CA ALA A 124 15.91 6.83 20.42
C ALA A 124 14.91 5.76 20.90
N LYS A 125 13.62 5.97 20.60
CA LYS A 125 12.55 5.01 20.92
C LYS A 125 12.49 3.92 19.84
N ASN A 126 12.55 2.66 20.25
CA ASN A 126 12.46 1.49 19.35
C ASN A 126 13.51 1.47 18.23
N SER A 127 14.74 1.92 18.53
CA SER A 127 15.86 2.04 17.60
C SER A 127 16.20 0.73 16.85
N GLY A 128 16.00 -0.42 17.51
CA GLY A 128 16.32 -1.74 16.94
C GLY A 128 15.48 -2.14 15.73
N GLY A 129 14.32 -1.50 15.50
CA GLY A 129 13.48 -1.81 14.34
C GLY A 129 13.89 -1.11 13.05
N TYR A 130 14.77 -0.11 13.12
CA TYR A 130 15.26 0.65 11.97
C TYR A 130 16.50 -0.03 11.39
N ILE A 131 16.25 -1.10 10.64
CA ILE A 131 17.29 -1.86 9.93
C ILE A 131 17.25 -1.58 8.43
N ARG A 132 18.35 -1.90 7.74
CA ARG A 132 18.41 -1.81 6.27
C ARG A 132 17.28 -2.66 5.66
N GLY A 133 16.54 -2.07 4.74
CA GLY A 133 15.39 -2.68 4.08
C GLY A 133 14.06 -2.49 4.80
N ALA A 134 14.05 -1.97 6.04
CA ALA A 134 12.81 -1.70 6.76
C ALA A 134 12.00 -0.60 6.08
N ARG A 135 10.67 -0.75 6.12
CA ARG A 135 9.72 0.25 5.60
C ARG A 135 9.36 1.22 6.70
N VAL A 136 9.35 2.50 6.37
CA VAL A 136 9.11 3.60 7.31
C VAL A 136 8.07 4.55 6.77
N ARG A 137 7.36 5.23 7.67
CA ARG A 137 6.45 6.32 7.35
C ARG A 137 7.19 7.64 7.48
N LEU A 138 7.12 8.44 6.44
CA LEU A 138 7.72 9.77 6.38
C LEU A 138 6.61 10.80 6.18
N ARG A 139 6.80 11.98 6.77
CA ARG A 139 6.08 13.18 6.37
C ARG A 139 7.06 14.00 5.51
N LEU A 140 6.71 14.25 4.27
CA LEU A 140 7.50 15.07 3.37
C LEU A 140 7.37 16.54 3.77
N ASN A 141 8.49 17.26 3.69
CA ASN A 141 8.53 18.70 3.80
C ASN A 141 8.85 19.24 2.40
N ASP A 142 10.07 18.98 1.91
CA ASP A 142 10.53 19.37 0.58
C ASP A 142 11.09 18.19 -0.21
N MET A 143 10.87 18.17 -1.53
CA MET A 143 11.39 17.10 -2.40
C MET A 143 12.82 17.32 -2.88
N GLU A 144 13.30 18.57 -2.84
CA GLU A 144 14.67 18.95 -3.18
C GLU A 144 15.02 20.16 -2.31
N MET A 145 15.97 19.99 -1.38
CA MET A 145 16.48 21.12 -0.62
C MET A 145 17.40 21.97 -1.51
N SER A 146 16.87 23.11 -1.93
CA SER A 146 17.58 24.09 -2.74
C SER A 146 17.33 25.50 -2.25
N SER A 147 18.37 26.33 -2.21
CA SER A 147 18.26 27.73 -1.81
C SER A 147 19.18 28.63 -2.64
N ARG A 148 18.76 29.87 -2.89
CA ARG A 148 19.59 30.90 -3.51
C ARG A 148 20.16 31.84 -2.46
N PHE A 149 21.47 31.97 -2.42
CA PHE A 149 22.15 32.95 -1.58
C PHE A 149 22.44 34.23 -2.36
N LEU A 150 22.60 35.35 -1.65
CA LEU A 150 22.95 36.62 -2.26
C LEU A 150 24.30 36.51 -2.99
N GLY A 151 24.34 36.95 -4.24
CA GLY A 151 25.54 36.86 -5.08
C GLY A 151 25.70 35.55 -5.85
N ALA A 152 24.82 34.55 -5.63
CA ALA A 152 24.78 33.36 -6.46
C ALA A 152 23.91 33.58 -7.71
N GLU A 153 24.44 33.24 -8.89
CA GLU A 153 23.67 33.27 -10.15
C GLU A 153 22.68 32.10 -10.25
N LYS A 154 22.98 30.98 -9.58
CA LYS A 154 22.22 29.72 -9.63
C LYS A 154 21.90 29.24 -8.21
N ASP A 155 20.87 28.39 -8.14
CA ASP A 155 20.46 27.78 -6.88
C ASP A 155 21.47 26.72 -6.45
N LEU A 156 21.80 26.69 -5.16
CA LEU A 156 22.60 25.63 -4.56
C LEU A 156 21.66 24.56 -4.02
N THR A 157 21.96 23.29 -4.31
CA THR A 157 21.14 22.16 -3.91
C THR A 157 21.94 21.19 -3.05
N LEU A 158 21.32 20.65 -2.00
CA LEU A 158 21.95 19.67 -1.10
C LEU A 158 21.86 18.24 -1.65
N LEU A 159 21.14 18.04 -2.77
CA LEU A 159 20.90 16.73 -3.41
C LEU A 159 20.23 15.71 -2.48
N GLU A 160 19.42 16.21 -1.56
CA GLU A 160 18.63 15.42 -0.62
C GLU A 160 17.25 16.06 -0.42
N ALA A 161 16.27 15.23 -0.06
CA ALA A 161 14.91 15.65 0.27
C ALA A 161 14.76 15.85 1.77
N ASP A 162 13.93 16.81 2.18
CA ASP A 162 13.59 17.02 3.59
C ASP A 162 12.34 16.23 3.96
N ALA A 163 12.44 15.43 5.02
CA ALA A 163 11.34 14.65 5.54
C ALA A 163 11.48 14.37 7.02
N THR A 164 10.34 14.33 7.71
CA THR A 164 10.27 13.93 9.11
C THR A 164 9.91 12.45 9.24
N LEU A 165 10.77 11.68 9.93
CA LEU A 165 10.53 10.27 10.23
C LEU A 165 9.46 10.10 11.32
N LEU A 166 8.31 9.52 10.94
CA LEU A 166 7.20 9.29 11.87
C LEU A 166 7.32 7.95 12.62
N GLY A 167 7.77 6.90 11.94
CA GLY A 167 7.82 5.56 12.53
C GLY A 167 7.97 4.42 11.52
N LEU A 168 8.06 3.19 12.02
CA LEU A 168 8.09 1.98 11.17
C LEU A 168 6.72 1.70 10.55
N HIS A 169 6.70 1.36 9.26
CA HIS A 169 5.49 0.95 8.56
C HIS A 169 5.30 -0.57 8.71
N ARG A 170 4.40 -0.97 9.63
CA ARG A 170 3.98 -2.37 9.75
C ARG A 170 2.85 -2.64 8.78
N THR A 171 3.12 -3.44 7.73
CA THR A 171 2.05 -4.08 6.97
C THR A 171 1.45 -5.16 7.87
N GLY A 172 0.42 -4.80 8.62
CA GLY A 172 -0.18 -5.69 9.60
C GLY A 172 -0.76 -6.93 8.93
N GLU A 173 -0.19 -8.09 9.21
CA GLU A 173 -1.03 -9.27 9.39
C GLU A 173 -1.97 -8.93 10.55
N LYS A 174 -3.28 -8.82 10.26
CA LYS A 174 -4.28 -8.63 11.32
C LYS A 174 -4.17 -9.85 12.23
N LYS A 175 -3.57 -9.70 13.42
CA LYS A 175 -3.77 -10.71 14.48
C LYS A 175 -5.28 -10.85 14.69
N PRO A 176 -5.86 -12.06 14.56
CA PRO A 176 -7.28 -12.26 14.84
C PRO A 176 -7.54 -11.77 16.26
N LYS A 177 -8.56 -10.93 16.43
CA LYS A 177 -8.99 -10.50 17.76
C LYS A 177 -9.31 -11.76 18.56
N PRO A 178 -8.80 -11.92 19.80
CA PRO A 178 -9.24 -13.00 20.66
C PRO A 178 -10.76 -12.83 20.85
N GLN A 179 -11.53 -13.80 20.38
CA GLN A 179 -12.96 -13.85 20.65
C GLN A 179 -13.09 -14.13 22.14
N VAL A 180 -13.66 -13.17 22.88
CA VAL A 180 -14.10 -13.40 24.26
C VAL A 180 -15.24 -14.41 24.16
N THR A 181 -14.95 -15.67 24.45
CA THR A 181 -15.96 -16.73 24.58
C THR A 181 -16.78 -16.43 25.83
N ALA A 182 -17.96 -15.84 25.62
CA ALA A 182 -19.01 -15.78 26.62
C ALA A 182 -19.64 -17.17 26.74
N ASP A 183 -18.95 -18.11 27.38
CA ASP A 183 -19.51 -19.39 27.78
C ASP A 183 -18.79 -19.86 29.05
N ARG A 184 -19.26 -19.37 30.19
CA ARG A 184 -19.22 -20.15 31.43
C ARG A 184 -20.56 -20.01 32.12
N MET A 185 -21.42 -20.97 31.77
CA MET A 185 -22.73 -21.20 32.34
C MET A 185 -22.66 -21.32 33.87
N GLU A 186 -23.68 -20.72 34.45
CA GLU A 186 -24.20 -20.85 35.80
C GLU A 186 -24.46 -22.31 36.19
N ALA A 187 -23.97 -22.74 37.35
CA ALA A 187 -24.49 -23.89 38.09
C ALA A 187 -23.95 -23.87 39.54
N THR A 188 -24.71 -23.26 40.45
CA THR A 188 -24.66 -23.64 41.87
C THR A 188 -26.09 -23.87 42.35
N LYS A 189 -26.37 -25.15 42.56
CA LYS A 189 -27.62 -25.74 43.04
C LYS A 189 -27.92 -25.30 44.49
N PRO A 190 -29.18 -25.07 44.88
CA PRO A 190 -29.54 -24.83 46.27
C PRO A 190 -29.56 -26.17 47.04
N GLU A 191 -28.76 -26.27 48.09
CA GLU A 191 -28.83 -27.35 49.07
C GLU A 191 -29.69 -26.87 50.24
N ALA A 192 -30.93 -27.34 50.28
CA ALA A 192 -31.84 -27.22 51.40
C ALA A 192 -31.62 -28.42 52.31
N GLN A 193 -31.38 -28.19 53.61
CA GLN A 193 -31.56 -29.15 54.71
C GLN A 193 -31.87 -28.39 56.02
N PRO A 194 -32.51 -29.06 56.99
CA PRO A 194 -33.63 -28.56 57.80
C PRO A 194 -33.26 -27.66 58.99
#